data_AF-A0A0C2XFU0-F1
#
_entry.id   AF-A0A0C2XFU0-F1
#
_cell.length_a   1.000
_cell.length_b   1.000
_cell.length_c   1.000
_cell.angle_alpha   90.00
_cell.angle_beta   90.00
_cell.angle_gamma   90.00
#
_symmetry.space_group_name_H-M   'P 1'
#
loop_
_entity.id
_entity.type
_entity.pdbx_description
1 polymer ?
#
loop_
_entity_poly.entity_id
_entity_poly.type
_entity_poly.pdbx_seq_one_letter_code
_entity_poly.pdbx_strand_id
1 'polypeptide(L)'
;MFRGIISQSTTKGTGSDDKKTLSPSLRPDIYSSIDAAKAWAIGGLSGGQAGDGVSYGGLLATIQKHLPETKKPGLESFGQAEGEIAVIVGGITNMVLELSKWEGMSAGMAMRTWVDALVEAHSRASSQTRKEAIAKGITPGLNQFTDVTLLTKDFTTRIQIISFSSRVYGAGTDEARQTEAMWSSKFI
;
A
#
# COMPACT_ATOMS: atom_id res chain seq x y z
N MET A 1 40.25 -10.04 12.65
CA MET A 1 39.44 -11.24 12.98
C MET A 1 38.06 -10.79 13.43
N PHE A 2 37.03 -11.51 13.01
CA PHE A 2 35.60 -11.22 13.13
C PHE A 2 35.01 -11.49 14.54
N ARG A 3 33.85 -10.84 14.81
CA ARG A 3 32.70 -11.23 15.69
C ARG A 3 32.89 -11.11 17.21
N GLY A 4 31.90 -10.68 17.99
CA GLY A 4 30.51 -10.38 17.68
C GLY A 4 29.77 -9.77 18.88
N ILE A 5 28.87 -8.83 18.58
CA ILE A 5 27.89 -8.27 19.52
C ILE A 5 26.68 -9.21 19.48
N ILE A 6 26.39 -9.89 20.59
CA ILE A 6 25.13 -10.61 20.79
C ILE A 6 24.21 -9.68 21.56
N SER A 7 23.29 -9.04 20.84
CA SER A 7 22.07 -8.47 21.41
C SER A 7 21.16 -9.62 21.80
N GLN A 8 20.97 -9.82 23.11
CA GLN A 8 20.03 -10.78 23.66
C GLN A 8 18.74 -10.03 24.04
N SER A 9 17.75 -10.05 23.16
CA SER A 9 16.39 -9.60 23.48
C SER A 9 15.53 -10.82 23.79
N THR A 10 15.35 -11.09 25.09
CA THR A 10 14.35 -12.04 25.58
C THR A 10 13.18 -11.28 26.17
N THR A 11 12.03 -11.32 25.51
CA THR A 11 10.73 -11.03 26.13
C THR A 11 9.73 -12.10 25.71
N LYS A 12 9.54 -13.08 26.59
CA LYS A 12 8.34 -13.92 26.61
C LYS A 12 7.22 -13.09 27.25
N GLY A 13 6.21 -12.72 26.47
CA GLY A 13 4.97 -12.12 26.96
C GLY A 13 3.80 -12.99 26.53
N THR A 14 3.18 -13.66 27.50
CA THR A 14 1.92 -14.39 27.40
C THR A 14 0.74 -13.44 27.59
N GLY A 15 -0.19 -13.44 26.64
CA GLY A 15 -1.64 -13.24 26.88
C GLY A 15 -2.18 -11.83 27.21
N SER A 16 -3.09 -11.37 26.34
CA SER A 16 -4.19 -10.41 26.56
C SER A 16 -3.84 -8.97 26.98
N ASP A 17 -3.76 -8.08 25.98
CA ASP A 17 -4.65 -6.92 25.86
C ASP A 17 -4.34 -6.23 24.52
N ASP A 18 -5.35 -6.10 23.66
CA ASP A 18 -5.34 -5.39 22.38
C ASP A 18 -5.20 -3.86 22.56
N LYS A 19 -4.20 -3.41 23.31
CA LYS A 19 -3.56 -2.12 23.07
C LYS A 19 -2.49 -2.38 22.02
N LYS A 20 -2.92 -2.44 20.76
CA LYS A 20 -2.04 -2.62 19.60
C LYS A 20 -1.16 -1.37 19.43
N THR A 21 -0.22 -1.16 20.35
CA THR A 21 0.73 -0.05 20.33
C THR A 21 1.33 0.05 18.94
N LEU A 22 1.27 1.23 18.33
CA LEU A 22 1.87 1.53 17.04
C LEU A 22 3.23 0.84 16.95
N SER A 23 3.41 -0.07 15.98
CA SER A 23 4.73 -0.66 15.75
C SER A 23 5.72 0.50 15.56
N PRO A 24 6.79 0.62 16.35
CA PRO A 24 7.70 1.78 16.31
C PRO A 24 8.32 2.02 14.94
N SER A 25 8.26 1.02 14.05
CA SER A 25 8.76 1.05 12.69
C SER A 25 7.68 1.27 11.62
N LEU A 26 6.39 1.37 11.96
CA LEU A 26 5.31 1.48 10.97
C LEU A 26 5.48 2.70 10.05
N ARG A 27 5.72 3.87 10.63
CA ARG A 27 5.90 5.10 9.86
C ARG A 27 7.10 5.05 8.91
N PRO A 28 8.33 4.73 9.35
CA PRO A 28 9.45 4.61 8.41
C PRO A 28 9.27 3.48 7.38
N ASP A 29 8.63 2.37 7.77
CA ASP A 29 8.36 1.25 6.86
C ASP A 29 7.31 1.61 5.78
N ILE A 30 6.36 2.50 6.10
CA ILE A 30 5.43 3.05 5.09
C ILE A 30 6.20 3.81 4.01
N TYR A 31 7.06 4.76 4.40
CA TYR A 31 7.78 5.57 3.41
C TYR A 31 8.77 4.73 2.59
N SER A 32 9.48 3.80 3.21
CA SER A 32 10.36 2.88 2.48
C SER A 32 9.58 1.99 1.52
N SER A 33 8.39 1.52 1.92
CA SER A 33 7.50 0.74 1.04
C SER A 33 6.95 1.58 -0.11
N ILE A 34 6.61 2.86 0.11
CA ILE A 34 6.17 3.77 -0.95
C ILE A 34 7.27 3.95 -1.99
N ASP A 35 8.50 4.24 -1.55
CA ASP A 35 9.64 4.46 -2.45
C ASP A 35 9.98 3.19 -3.24
N ALA A 36 10.02 2.05 -2.56
CA ALA A 36 10.28 0.75 -3.17
C ALA A 36 9.17 0.37 -4.16
N ALA A 37 7.89 0.50 -3.78
CA ALA A 37 6.76 0.19 -4.65
C ALA A 37 6.70 1.11 -5.87
N LYS A 38 7.04 2.39 -5.73
CA LYS A 38 7.13 3.32 -6.87
C LYS A 38 8.17 2.88 -7.88
N ALA A 39 9.40 2.63 -7.44
CA ALA A 39 10.49 2.21 -8.32
C ALA A 39 10.18 0.85 -8.99
N TRP A 40 9.61 -0.07 -8.23
CA TRP A 40 9.19 -1.39 -8.68
C TRP A 40 8.06 -1.36 -9.71
N ALA A 41 7.03 -0.52 -9.49
CA ALA A 41 5.88 -0.41 -10.39
C ALA A 41 6.26 0.23 -11.73
N ILE A 42 7.16 1.23 -11.74
CA ILE A 42 7.66 1.88 -12.97
C ILE A 42 8.41 0.86 -13.83
N GLY A 43 9.20 -0.01 -13.21
CA GLY A 43 10.08 -0.98 -13.88
C GLY A 43 11.23 -0.29 -14.60
N GLY A 44 12.43 -0.33 -14.02
CA GLY A 44 13.59 0.32 -14.65
C GLY A 44 14.89 0.44 -13.83
N LEU A 45 14.93 -0.05 -12.59
CA LEU A 45 16.11 0.08 -11.74
C LEU A 45 16.46 -1.27 -11.12
N SER A 46 17.26 -2.08 -11.84
CA SER A 46 18.20 -3.12 -11.37
C SER A 46 17.87 -4.03 -10.17
N GLY A 47 16.61 -4.11 -9.73
CA GLY A 47 16.19 -4.76 -8.48
C GLY A 47 14.81 -5.42 -8.53
N GLY A 48 14.16 -5.42 -9.71
CA GLY A 48 12.88 -6.08 -9.95
C GLY A 48 11.79 -5.16 -10.52
N GLN A 49 10.69 -5.76 -10.95
CA GLN A 49 9.53 -5.07 -11.53
C GLN A 49 8.23 -5.82 -11.24
N ALA A 50 7.10 -5.11 -11.29
CA ALA A 50 5.80 -5.75 -11.19
C ALA A 50 5.60 -6.83 -12.27
N GLY A 51 5.13 -8.01 -11.84
CA GLY A 51 4.96 -9.23 -12.63
C GLY A 51 6.18 -10.15 -12.62
N ASP A 52 7.26 -9.81 -11.90
CA ASP A 52 8.42 -10.69 -11.79
C ASP A 52 8.31 -11.76 -10.69
N GLY A 53 7.35 -11.62 -9.77
CA GLY A 53 7.18 -12.49 -8.60
C GLY A 53 8.27 -12.39 -7.52
N VAL A 54 9.53 -12.21 -7.92
CA VAL A 54 10.68 -12.23 -7.02
C VAL A 54 10.74 -10.99 -6.14
N SER A 55 10.62 -9.80 -6.74
CA SER A 55 10.72 -8.53 -6.01
C SER A 55 9.45 -8.21 -5.23
N TYR A 56 8.33 -8.77 -5.67
CA TYR A 56 7.04 -8.71 -5.00
C TYR A 56 7.07 -9.29 -3.57
N GLY A 57 7.80 -10.39 -3.35
CA GLY A 57 7.90 -11.02 -2.03
C GLY A 57 8.50 -10.12 -0.94
N GLY A 58 9.47 -9.27 -1.28
CA GLY A 58 10.10 -8.35 -0.34
C GLY A 58 9.18 -7.23 0.12
N LEU A 59 8.39 -6.67 -0.82
CA LEU A 59 7.37 -5.67 -0.52
C LEU A 59 6.25 -6.28 0.33
N LEU A 60 5.79 -7.48 -0.03
CA LEU A 60 4.74 -8.18 0.70
C LEU A 60 5.15 -8.52 2.14
N ALA A 61 6.40 -8.94 2.36
CA ALA A 61 6.93 -9.24 3.69
C ALA A 61 6.91 -8.01 4.62
N THR A 62 7.20 -6.82 4.09
CA THR A 62 7.16 -5.57 4.85
C THR A 62 5.73 -5.21 5.26
N ILE A 63 4.75 -5.43 4.38
CA ILE A 63 3.33 -5.23 4.69
C ILE A 63 2.86 -6.22 5.77
N GLN A 64 3.17 -7.51 5.59
CA GLN A 64 2.76 -8.58 6.51
C GLN A 64 3.36 -8.44 7.91
N LYS A 65 4.52 -7.78 8.05
CA LYS A 65 5.11 -7.43 9.35
C LYS A 65 4.15 -6.59 10.21
N HIS A 66 3.40 -5.67 9.61
CA HIS A 66 2.48 -4.77 10.32
C HIS A 66 1.03 -5.26 10.28
N LEU A 67 0.69 -6.05 9.27
CA LEU A 67 -0.65 -6.59 9.05
C LEU A 67 -0.58 -8.13 8.91
N PRO A 68 -0.31 -8.86 10.00
CA PRO A 68 -0.19 -10.33 9.95
C PRO A 68 -1.54 -11.04 9.77
N GLU A 69 -2.65 -10.38 10.15
CA GLU A 69 -4.02 -10.89 10.01
C GLU A 69 -4.58 -10.72 8.59
N THR A 70 -3.97 -9.87 7.74
CA THR A 70 -4.22 -9.88 6.29
C THR A 70 -3.56 -11.09 5.63
N LYS A 71 -3.90 -12.29 6.12
CA LYS A 71 -3.64 -13.57 5.49
C LYS A 71 -4.51 -13.63 4.25
N LYS A 72 -4.04 -13.18 3.07
CA LYS A 72 -4.20 -13.90 1.79
C LYS A 72 -4.04 -13.12 0.48
N PRO A 73 -4.16 -11.79 0.35
CA PRO A 73 -3.98 -11.22 -0.98
C PRO A 73 -2.47 -11.20 -1.20
N GLY A 74 -1.95 -12.10 -2.01
CA GLY A 74 -0.52 -12.38 -1.95
C GLY A 74 -0.06 -13.36 -3.00
N LEU A 75 -0.15 -14.64 -2.63
CA LEU A 75 0.41 -15.75 -3.41
C LEU A 75 -0.31 -15.96 -4.75
N GLU A 76 -1.60 -15.66 -4.82
CA GLU A 76 -2.43 -15.83 -6.02
C GLU A 76 -2.11 -14.83 -7.14
N SER A 77 -1.44 -13.72 -6.80
CA SER A 77 -1.05 -12.69 -7.75
C SER A 77 0.38 -12.85 -8.29
N PHE A 78 1.12 -13.84 -7.81
CA PHE A 78 2.54 -14.02 -8.14
C PHE A 78 2.75 -14.20 -9.65
N GLY A 79 3.64 -13.40 -10.24
CA GLY A 79 3.94 -13.39 -11.67
C GLY A 79 2.90 -12.64 -12.54
N GLN A 80 1.88 -12.03 -11.92
CA GLN A 80 0.88 -11.22 -12.62
C GLN A 80 1.00 -9.76 -12.22
N ALA A 81 1.53 -8.91 -13.12
CA ALA A 81 1.80 -7.52 -12.81
C ALA A 81 0.59 -6.76 -12.23
N GLU A 82 -0.59 -6.95 -12.81
CA GLU A 82 -1.83 -6.31 -12.34
C GLU A 82 -2.19 -6.75 -10.91
N GLY A 83 -2.15 -8.07 -10.65
CA GLY A 83 -2.46 -8.64 -9.34
C GLY A 83 -1.45 -8.22 -8.28
N GLU A 84 -0.15 -8.30 -8.59
CA GLU A 84 0.90 -7.92 -7.64
C GLU A 84 0.75 -6.45 -7.25
N ILE A 85 0.51 -5.57 -8.23
CA ILE A 85 0.28 -4.14 -7.98
C ILE A 85 -0.95 -3.96 -7.10
N ALA A 86 -2.03 -4.68 -7.35
CA ALA A 86 -3.24 -4.59 -6.55
C ALA A 86 -2.99 -4.94 -5.08
N VAL A 87 -2.27 -6.03 -4.83
CA VAL A 87 -1.94 -6.46 -3.47
C VAL A 87 -1.05 -5.44 -2.76
N ILE A 88 0.02 -4.97 -3.42
CA ILE A 88 0.92 -3.97 -2.82
C ILE A 88 0.18 -2.66 -2.55
N VAL A 89 -0.69 -2.24 -3.46
CA VAL A 89 -1.50 -1.03 -3.30
C VAL A 89 -2.43 -1.13 -2.10
N GLY A 90 -3.19 -2.22 -1.98
CA GLY A 90 -4.05 -2.43 -0.82
C GLY A 90 -3.25 -2.51 0.47
N GLY A 91 -2.13 -3.23 0.46
CA GLY A 91 -1.27 -3.40 1.64
C GLY A 91 -0.66 -2.10 2.16
N ILE A 92 -0.07 -1.27 1.29
CA ILE A 92 0.48 0.04 1.69
C ILE A 92 -0.64 0.96 2.18
N THR A 93 -1.79 0.96 1.50
CA THR A 93 -2.97 1.72 1.92
C THR A 93 -3.41 1.30 3.32
N ASN A 94 -3.46 0.00 3.61
CA ASN A 94 -3.81 -0.53 4.93
C ASN A 94 -2.79 -0.15 6.00
N MET A 95 -1.49 -0.13 5.69
CA MET A 95 -0.48 0.35 6.64
C MET A 95 -0.70 1.83 7.00
N VAL A 96 -1.04 2.67 6.01
CA VAL A 96 -1.36 4.08 6.24
C VAL A 96 -2.65 4.23 7.06
N LEU A 97 -3.67 3.41 6.79
CA LEU A 97 -4.90 3.38 7.59
C LEU A 97 -4.62 2.95 9.03
N GLU A 98 -3.76 1.94 9.24
CA GLU A 98 -3.35 1.53 10.57
C GLU A 98 -2.59 2.65 11.29
N LEU A 99 -1.71 3.39 10.61
CA LEU A 99 -1.07 4.58 11.15
C LEU A 99 -2.10 5.64 11.55
N SER A 100 -3.19 5.79 10.79
CA SER A 100 -4.22 6.81 11.03
C SER A 100 -4.97 6.64 12.35
N LYS A 101 -5.02 5.42 12.90
CA LYS A 101 -5.62 5.15 14.21
C LYS A 101 -4.87 5.85 15.35
N TRP A 102 -3.60 6.15 15.13
CA TRP A 102 -2.69 6.70 16.14
C TRP A 102 -2.23 8.12 15.79
N GLU A 103 -1.89 8.36 14.52
CA GLU A 103 -1.33 9.62 14.03
C GLU A 103 -2.08 10.12 12.78
N GLY A 104 -3.27 10.70 12.95
CA GLY A 104 -4.10 11.16 11.81
C GLY A 104 -3.42 12.17 10.88
N MET A 105 -2.58 13.09 11.40
CA MET A 105 -1.85 14.06 10.57
C MET A 105 -0.71 13.40 9.78
N SER A 106 0.10 12.56 10.44
CA SER A 106 1.17 11.80 9.78
C SER A 106 0.62 10.86 8.71
N ALA A 107 -0.47 10.16 9.02
CA ALA A 107 -1.15 9.29 8.07
C ALA A 107 -1.69 10.08 6.87
N GLY A 108 -2.18 11.32 7.07
CA GLY A 108 -2.67 12.16 5.99
C GLY A 108 -1.57 12.53 5.01
N MET A 109 -0.39 12.88 5.54
CA MET A 109 0.80 13.14 4.73
C MET A 109 1.28 11.89 4.01
N ALA A 110 1.33 10.74 4.70
CA ALA A 110 1.72 9.46 4.10
C ALA A 110 0.77 9.05 2.97
N MET A 111 -0.54 9.23 3.14
CA MET A 111 -1.54 8.96 2.09
C MET A 111 -1.34 9.86 0.88
N ARG A 112 -1.06 11.15 1.09
CA ARG A 112 -0.77 12.07 -0.01
C ARG A 112 0.48 11.66 -0.78
N THR A 113 1.58 11.38 -0.07
CA THR A 113 2.82 10.88 -0.67
C THR A 113 2.58 9.57 -1.43
N TRP A 114 1.76 8.68 -0.88
CA TRP A 114 1.42 7.43 -1.54
C TRP A 114 0.63 7.63 -2.83
N VAL A 115 -0.38 8.48 -2.81
CA VAL A 115 -1.17 8.87 -3.99
C VAL A 115 -0.28 9.53 -5.06
N ASP A 116 0.60 10.45 -4.66
CA ASP A 116 1.52 11.11 -5.59
C ASP A 116 2.50 10.10 -6.22
N ALA A 117 2.97 9.10 -5.45
CA ALA A 117 3.81 8.03 -5.94
C ALA A 117 3.09 7.12 -6.96
N LEU A 118 1.81 6.82 -6.78
CA LEU A 118 1.01 6.05 -7.74
C LEU A 118 0.79 6.80 -9.05
N VAL A 119 0.50 8.11 -8.98
CA VAL A 119 0.40 8.97 -10.17
C VAL A 119 1.74 9.08 -10.89
N GLU A 120 2.83 9.24 -10.13
CA GLU A 120 4.18 9.25 -10.70
C GLU A 120 4.51 7.91 -11.37
N ALA A 121 4.17 6.77 -10.74
CA ALA A 121 4.41 5.45 -11.30
C ALA A 121 3.65 5.23 -12.62
N HIS A 122 2.37 5.60 -12.66
CA HIS A 122 1.57 5.54 -13.88
C HIS A 122 2.10 6.48 -14.98
N SER A 123 2.44 7.72 -14.64
CA SER A 123 2.90 8.70 -15.64
C SER A 123 4.27 8.36 -16.23
N ARG A 124 5.20 7.84 -15.41
CA ARG A 124 6.59 7.53 -15.78
C ARG A 124 6.81 6.11 -16.30
N ALA A 125 5.79 5.26 -16.30
CA ALA A 125 5.89 3.92 -16.89
C ALA A 125 6.33 3.99 -18.36
N SER A 126 7.28 3.13 -18.71
CA SER A 126 7.99 3.15 -20.00
C SER A 126 7.16 2.73 -21.21
N SER A 127 6.10 1.94 -21.01
CA SER A 127 5.23 1.46 -22.09
C SER A 127 3.75 1.62 -21.75
N GLN A 128 2.91 1.73 -22.79
CA GLN A 128 1.45 1.82 -22.63
C GLN A 128 0.87 0.59 -21.92
N THR A 129 1.37 -0.61 -22.26
CA THR A 129 1.00 -1.86 -21.57
C THR A 129 1.33 -1.81 -20.08
N ARG A 130 2.46 -1.20 -19.69
CA ARG A 130 2.83 -1.03 -18.28
C ARG A 130 1.91 -0.02 -17.59
N LYS A 131 1.57 1.08 -18.25
CA LYS A 131 0.59 2.06 -17.74
C LYS A 131 -0.76 1.40 -17.46
N GLU A 132 -1.25 0.60 -18.41
CA GLU A 132 -2.50 -0.14 -18.25
C GLU A 132 -2.42 -1.15 -17.11
N ALA A 133 -1.32 -1.90 -16.99
CA ALA A 133 -1.15 -2.84 -15.89
C ALA A 133 -1.14 -2.15 -14.51
N ILE A 134 -0.48 -0.99 -14.43
CA ILE A 134 -0.48 -0.16 -13.21
C ILE A 134 -1.89 0.33 -12.89
N ALA A 135 -2.59 0.92 -13.87
CA ALA A 135 -3.95 1.41 -13.66
C ALA A 135 -4.89 0.27 -13.20
N LYS A 136 -4.89 -0.84 -13.93
CA LYS A 136 -5.69 -2.04 -13.63
C LYS A 136 -5.34 -2.69 -12.30
N GLY A 137 -4.11 -2.58 -11.81
CA GLY A 137 -3.75 -3.05 -10.47
C GLY A 137 -4.20 -2.10 -9.37
N ILE A 138 -4.11 -0.79 -9.59
CA ILE A 138 -4.43 0.18 -8.53
C ILE A 138 -5.91 0.14 -8.15
N THR A 139 -6.83 0.08 -9.13
CA THR A 139 -8.27 0.05 -8.86
C THR A 139 -8.69 -1.10 -7.93
N PRO A 140 -8.39 -2.39 -8.21
CA PRO A 140 -8.68 -3.48 -7.29
C PRO A 140 -7.87 -3.39 -5.99
N GLY A 141 -6.65 -2.83 -6.01
CA GLY A 141 -5.88 -2.57 -4.79
C GLY A 141 -6.61 -1.68 -3.79
N LEU A 142 -7.16 -0.57 -4.28
CA LEU A 142 -7.96 0.35 -3.48
C LEU A 142 -9.34 -0.23 -3.14
N ASN A 143 -10.00 -0.90 -4.10
CA ASN A 143 -11.40 -1.28 -3.93
C ASN A 143 -11.60 -2.60 -3.19
N GLN A 144 -10.71 -3.58 -3.38
CA GLN A 144 -10.88 -4.95 -2.91
C GLN A 144 -9.87 -5.32 -1.81
N PHE A 145 -8.63 -4.84 -1.92
CA PHE A 145 -7.56 -5.21 -0.98
C PHE A 145 -7.35 -4.20 0.16
N THR A 146 -8.05 -3.06 0.13
CA THR A 146 -8.04 -2.11 1.24
C THR A 146 -9.08 -2.50 2.30
N ASP A 147 -8.64 -2.65 3.53
CA ASP A 147 -9.46 -2.95 4.69
C ASP A 147 -10.10 -1.69 5.25
N VAL A 148 -11.40 -1.55 4.98
CA VAL A 148 -12.22 -0.41 5.36
C VAL A 148 -12.37 -0.32 6.88
N THR A 149 -12.21 -1.42 7.62
CA THR A 149 -12.32 -1.41 9.09
C THR A 149 -11.19 -0.64 9.76
N LEU A 150 -10.11 -0.37 9.04
CA LEU A 150 -8.99 0.43 9.51
C LEU A 150 -9.24 1.95 9.40
N LEU A 151 -10.31 2.36 8.72
CA LEU A 151 -10.67 3.76 8.57
C LEU A 151 -11.23 4.37 9.86
N THR A 152 -10.61 5.46 10.29
CA THR A 152 -11.17 6.31 11.34
C THR A 152 -11.99 7.45 10.72
N LYS A 153 -12.99 7.97 11.46
CA LYS A 153 -13.83 9.09 11.01
C LYS A 153 -13.01 10.34 10.71
N ASP A 154 -12.03 10.64 11.55
CA ASP A 154 -11.14 11.80 11.39
C ASP A 154 -10.18 11.67 10.19
N PHE A 155 -9.89 10.43 9.77
CA PHE A 155 -9.04 10.17 8.63
C PHE A 155 -9.82 10.14 7.31
N THR A 156 -11.03 9.60 7.34
CA THR A 156 -11.96 9.58 6.18
C THR A 156 -12.17 10.97 5.57
N THR A 157 -12.35 11.99 6.42
CA THR A 157 -12.50 13.38 5.97
C THR A 157 -11.25 13.97 5.32
N ARG A 158 -10.08 13.35 5.53
CA ARG A 158 -8.78 13.78 5.01
C ARG A 158 -8.33 12.98 3.79
N ILE A 159 -9.04 11.91 3.45
CA ILE A 159 -8.67 11.03 2.35
C ILE A 159 -8.97 11.70 1.02
N GLN A 160 -7.91 11.91 0.23
CA GLN A 160 -7.97 12.39 -1.15
C GLN A 160 -8.09 11.25 -2.18
N ILE A 161 -8.29 10.00 -1.76
CA ILE A 161 -8.42 8.84 -2.67
C ILE A 161 -9.56 9.04 -3.68
N ILE A 162 -10.60 9.80 -3.31
CA ILE A 162 -11.69 10.18 -4.22
C ILE A 162 -11.13 10.99 -5.43
N SER A 163 -10.14 11.86 -5.22
CA SER A 163 -9.49 12.61 -6.31
C SER A 163 -8.40 11.85 -7.06
N PHE A 164 -8.07 10.62 -6.67
CA PHE A 164 -7.01 9.84 -7.30
C PHE A 164 -7.48 9.19 -8.60
N SER A 165 -8.69 8.65 -8.63
CA SER A 165 -9.24 7.97 -9.81
C SER A 165 -9.35 8.93 -11.00
N SER A 166 -9.77 10.17 -10.76
CA SER A 166 -9.78 11.24 -11.78
C SER A 166 -8.39 11.70 -12.21
N ARG A 167 -7.33 11.48 -11.41
CA ARG A 167 -5.94 11.79 -11.80
C ARG A 167 -5.27 10.67 -12.60
N VAL A 168 -5.67 9.41 -12.40
CA VAL A 168 -5.11 8.26 -13.14
C VAL A 168 -5.87 7.99 -14.42
N TYR A 169 -7.20 7.98 -14.37
CA TYR A 169 -8.05 7.69 -15.53
C TYR A 169 -8.44 8.95 -16.31
N GLY A 170 -8.27 10.13 -15.73
CA GLY A 170 -8.73 11.40 -16.28
C GLY A 170 -10.08 11.81 -15.69
N ALA A 171 -10.24 13.11 -15.46
CA ALA A 171 -11.43 13.67 -14.83
C ALA A 171 -12.68 13.39 -15.69
N GLY A 172 -13.72 12.82 -15.09
CA GLY A 172 -15.01 12.57 -15.75
C GLY A 172 -15.12 11.25 -16.51
N THR A 173 -14.10 10.39 -16.49
CA THR A 173 -14.19 9.01 -17.00
C THR A 173 -15.13 8.16 -16.14
N ASP A 174 -15.77 7.17 -16.75
CA ASP A 174 -16.73 6.31 -16.05
C ASP A 174 -16.03 5.45 -14.99
N GLU A 175 -14.78 5.05 -15.23
CA GLU A 175 -13.94 4.33 -14.26
C GLU A 175 -13.63 5.20 -13.03
N ALA A 176 -13.35 6.50 -13.24
CA ALA A 176 -13.15 7.43 -12.15
C ALA A 176 -14.43 7.59 -11.32
N ARG A 177 -15.58 7.78 -11.99
CA ARG A 177 -16.89 7.93 -11.33
C ARG A 177 -17.30 6.69 -10.56
N GLN A 178 -17.12 5.50 -11.13
CA GLN A 178 -17.45 4.24 -10.46
C GLN A 178 -16.58 4.02 -9.22
N THR A 179 -15.29 4.33 -9.31
CA THR A 179 -14.38 4.21 -8.17
C THR A 179 -14.71 5.24 -7.09
N GLU A 180 -14.99 6.49 -7.47
CA GLU A 180 -15.44 7.54 -6.54
C GLU A 180 -16.75 7.16 -5.85
N ALA A 181 -17.74 6.64 -6.59
CA ALA A 181 -19.01 6.19 -6.04
C ALA A 181 -18.85 5.00 -5.08
N MET A 182 -17.97 4.05 -5.39
CA MET A 182 -17.70 2.89 -4.53
C MET A 182 -17.00 3.28 -3.23
N TRP A 183 -16.10 4.26 -3.28
CA TRP A 183 -15.50 4.80 -2.06
C TRP A 183 -16.50 5.62 -1.27
N SER A 184 -17.29 6.47 -1.94
CA SER A 184 -18.35 7.24 -1.27
C SER A 184 -19.35 6.33 -0.55
N SER A 185 -19.71 5.17 -1.09
CA SER A 185 -20.63 4.23 -0.43
C SER A 185 -20.02 3.51 0.77
N LYS A 186 -18.68 3.39 0.84
CA LYS A 186 -17.97 2.86 2.00
C LYS A 186 -17.83 3.88 3.15
N PHE A 187 -18.07 5.16 2.87
CA PHE A 187 -17.91 6.27 3.83
C PHE A 187 -19.23 6.86 4.35
N ILE A 188 -20.38 6.42 3.82
CA ILE A 188 -21.74 6.76 4.28
C ILE A 188 -22.21 5.70 5.29
#